data_AF-A0A142YJG3-F1
#
_entry.id   AF-A0A142YJG3-F1
#
_cell.length_a   1.000
_cell.length_b   1.000
_cell.length_c   1.000
_cell.angle_alpha   90.00
_cell.angle_beta   90.00
_cell.angle_gamma   90.00
#
_symmetry.space_group_name_H-M   'P 1'
#
loop_
_entity.id
_entity.type
_entity.pdbx_description
1 polymer ?
#
loop_
_entity_poly.entity_id
_entity_poly.type
_entity_poly.pdbx_seq_one_letter_code
_entity_poly.pdbx_strand_id
1 'polypeptide(L)'
;MSLSSLRELSSRWTGRLAHYNSHRNDEHLNALYEETLRFVGLHLENDLCRSEYWSRVPLHSRLVVLLYLVDQGAVEWTVRHGRHVFAAAPHSEEWIGRQAELRPFAKATLELVASLRYDAARRARSRKS
;
A
#
# COMPACT_ATOMS: atom_id res chain seq x y z
N MET A 1 -4.49 -10.37 12.68
CA MET A 1 -5.61 -9.41 12.65
C MET A 1 -6.92 -10.20 12.60
N SER A 2 -8.01 -9.68 13.14
CA SER A 2 -9.34 -10.27 12.93
C SER A 2 -10.00 -9.68 11.67
N LEU A 3 -10.98 -10.39 11.11
CA LEU A 3 -11.80 -9.91 9.99
C LEU A 3 -12.49 -8.56 10.30
N SER A 4 -12.85 -8.36 11.56
CA SER A 4 -13.44 -7.12 12.09
C SER A 4 -12.54 -5.91 11.85
N SER A 5 -11.23 -6.05 12.11
CA SER A 5 -10.27 -4.97 11.92
C SER A 5 -10.06 -4.62 10.44
N LEU A 6 -10.09 -5.60 9.54
CA LEU A 6 -9.97 -5.35 8.10
C LEU A 6 -11.19 -4.58 7.57
N ARG A 7 -12.39 -4.91 8.06
CA ARG A 7 -13.63 -4.24 7.71
C ARG A 7 -13.69 -2.80 8.21
N GLU A 8 -13.20 -2.55 9.42
CA GLU A 8 -13.04 -1.18 9.95
C GLU A 8 -12.04 -0.35 9.16
N LEU A 9 -11.01 -0.97 8.59
CA LEU A 9 -9.99 -0.28 7.80
C LEU A 9 -10.45 -0.04 6.37
N SER A 10 -11.13 -1.02 5.75
CA SER A 10 -11.68 -0.88 4.40
C SER A 10 -12.87 0.07 4.36
N SER A 11 -13.64 0.20 5.44
CA SER A 11 -14.77 1.14 5.51
C SER A 11 -14.36 2.61 5.31
N ARG A 12 -13.07 2.91 5.52
CA ARG A 12 -12.48 4.24 5.28
C ARG A 12 -12.11 4.47 3.82
N TRP A 13 -12.18 3.46 2.97
CA TRP A 13 -11.92 3.57 1.54
C TRP A 13 -13.11 4.19 0.83
N THR A 14 -12.90 5.38 0.29
CA THR A 14 -13.94 6.19 -0.35
C THR A 14 -13.63 6.50 -1.81
N GLY A 15 -12.42 6.14 -2.27
CA GLY A 15 -11.96 6.36 -3.63
C GLY A 15 -11.96 5.08 -4.47
N ARG A 16 -10.80 4.74 -5.04
CA ARG A 16 -10.66 3.67 -6.03
C ARG A 16 -11.01 2.28 -5.49
N LEU A 17 -10.88 2.08 -4.18
CA LEU A 17 -11.20 0.82 -3.51
C LEU A 17 -12.57 0.85 -2.82
N ALA A 18 -13.38 1.90 -3.01
CA ALA A 18 -14.71 1.99 -2.39
C ALA A 18 -15.62 0.79 -2.71
N HIS A 19 -15.46 0.16 -3.88
CA HIS A 19 -16.18 -1.05 -4.27
C HIS A 19 -15.85 -2.28 -3.41
N TYR A 20 -14.76 -2.26 -2.63
CA TYR A 20 -14.48 -3.30 -1.65
C TYR A 20 -15.53 -3.29 -0.53
N ASN A 21 -16.12 -2.13 -0.21
CA ASN A 21 -17.16 -2.01 0.82
C ASN A 21 -18.49 -2.68 0.46
N SER A 22 -18.74 -3.00 -0.82
CA SER A 22 -19.94 -3.74 -1.22
C SER A 22 -19.82 -5.26 -1.01
N HIS A 23 -18.65 -5.76 -0.62
CA HIS A 23 -18.47 -7.19 -0.36
C HIS A 23 -19.18 -7.58 0.95
N ARG A 24 -20.16 -8.48 0.83
CA ARG A 24 -20.92 -9.00 1.98
C ARG A 24 -20.16 -10.06 2.78
N ASN A 25 -19.15 -10.70 2.19
CA ASN A 25 -18.37 -11.76 2.83
C ASN A 25 -16.96 -11.25 3.19
N ASP A 26 -16.67 -11.22 4.48
CA ASP A 26 -15.37 -10.82 5.02
C ASP A 26 -14.24 -11.79 4.62
N GLU A 27 -14.55 -13.05 4.32
CA GLU A 27 -13.57 -14.01 3.80
C GLU A 27 -13.02 -13.60 2.44
N HIS A 28 -13.85 -12.99 1.58
CA HIS A 28 -13.41 -12.52 0.26
C HIS A 28 -12.51 -11.30 0.40
N LEU A 29 -12.85 -10.36 1.29
CA LEU A 29 -11.96 -9.25 1.65
C LEU A 29 -10.62 -9.77 2.16
N ASN A 30 -10.64 -10.75 3.06
CA ASN A 30 -9.42 -11.37 3.57
C ASN A 30 -8.61 -12.06 2.47
N ALA A 31 -9.26 -12.78 1.55
CA ALA A 31 -8.60 -13.42 0.42
C ALA A 31 -7.88 -12.41 -0.48
N LEU A 32 -8.48 -11.26 -0.75
CA LEU A 32 -7.86 -10.18 -1.53
C LEU A 32 -6.66 -9.56 -0.81
N TYR A 33 -6.75 -9.39 0.52
CA TYR A 33 -5.63 -8.94 1.35
C TYR A 33 -4.47 -9.94 1.34
N GLU A 34 -4.77 -11.21 1.57
CA GLU A 34 -3.79 -12.32 1.57
C GLU A 34 -3.14 -12.49 0.20
N GLU A 35 -3.92 -12.40 -0.88
CA GLU A 35 -3.39 -12.38 -2.24
C GLU A 35 -2.42 -11.22 -2.42
N THR A 36 -2.84 -10.00 -2.04
CA THR A 36 -1.98 -8.82 -2.16
C THR A 36 -0.67 -8.97 -1.38
N LEU A 37 -0.73 -9.52 -0.15
CA LEU A 37 0.46 -9.81 0.67
C LEU A 37 1.41 -10.77 0.00
N ARG A 38 0.92 -11.84 -0.62
CA ARG A 38 1.78 -12.82 -1.32
C ARG A 38 2.62 -12.16 -2.41
N PHE A 39 2.09 -11.12 -3.06
CA PHE A 39 2.79 -10.43 -4.14
C PHE A 39 3.69 -9.29 -3.67
N VAL A 40 3.26 -8.48 -2.70
CA VAL A 40 3.98 -7.26 -2.31
C VAL A 40 4.73 -7.39 -0.99
N GLY A 41 4.42 -8.42 -0.19
CA GLY A 41 4.90 -8.58 1.18
C GLY A 41 6.42 -8.55 1.30
N LEU A 42 7.10 -9.43 0.57
CA LEU A 42 8.57 -9.52 0.57
C LEU A 42 9.24 -8.22 0.10
N HIS A 43 8.62 -7.50 -0.85
CA HIS A 43 9.15 -6.22 -1.33
C HIS A 43 9.02 -5.13 -0.26
N LEU A 44 7.85 -5.02 0.37
CA LEU A 44 7.64 -4.10 1.48
C LEU A 44 8.56 -4.40 2.66
N GLU A 45 8.82 -5.66 2.97
CA GLU A 45 9.76 -6.03 4.03
C GLU A 45 11.18 -5.62 3.70
N ASN A 46 11.67 -5.95 2.51
CA ASN A 46 13.04 -5.65 2.10
C ASN A 46 13.30 -4.14 1.96
N ASP A 47 12.40 -3.40 1.31
CA ASP A 47 12.66 -1.99 1.02
C ASP A 47 12.40 -1.09 2.25
N LEU A 48 11.61 -1.55 3.23
CA LEU A 48 11.33 -0.81 4.47
C LEU A 48 12.09 -1.34 5.70
N CYS A 49 12.91 -2.39 5.56
CA CYS A 49 13.65 -2.96 6.70
C CYS A 49 14.58 -1.95 7.39
N ARG A 50 15.05 -0.92 6.67
CA ARG A 50 15.93 0.14 7.20
C ARG A 50 15.18 1.34 7.78
N SER A 51 13.85 1.40 7.65
CA SER A 51 13.05 2.46 8.25
C SER A 51 12.94 2.22 9.75
N GLU A 52 13.21 3.26 10.54
CA GLU A 52 13.08 3.22 12.01
C GLU A 52 11.65 2.90 12.45
N TYR A 53 10.66 3.42 11.72
CA TYR A 53 9.25 3.18 11.98
C TYR A 53 8.81 1.83 11.39
N TRP A 54 8.93 1.66 10.07
CA TRP A 54 8.32 0.53 9.40
C TRP A 54 8.94 -0.81 9.77
N SER A 55 10.24 -0.87 10.09
CA SER A 55 10.88 -2.12 10.54
C SER A 55 10.20 -2.75 11.76
N ARG A 56 9.57 -1.93 12.61
CA ARG A 56 8.85 -2.36 13.82
C ARG A 56 7.36 -2.60 13.60
N VAL A 57 6.83 -2.19 12.45
CA VAL A 57 5.41 -2.30 12.12
C VAL A 57 5.13 -3.65 11.43
N PRO A 58 4.10 -4.41 11.85
CA PRO A 58 3.73 -5.66 11.19
C PRO A 58 3.39 -5.48 9.72
N LEU A 59 3.72 -6.46 8.88
CA LEU A 59 3.54 -6.39 7.42
C LEU A 59 2.10 -6.05 7.00
N HIS A 60 1.10 -6.65 7.65
CA HIS A 60 -0.31 -6.37 7.39
C HIS A 60 -0.65 -4.88 7.57
N SER A 61 -0.13 -4.24 8.62
CA SER A 61 -0.35 -2.81 8.86
C SER A 61 0.30 -1.94 7.78
N ARG A 62 1.46 -2.35 7.25
CA ARG A 62 2.10 -1.67 6.11
C ARG A 62 1.23 -1.78 4.86
N LEU A 63 0.67 -2.96 4.60
CA LEU A 63 -0.22 -3.18 3.47
C LEU A 63 -1.50 -2.34 3.57
N VAL A 64 -2.10 -2.24 4.76
CA VAL A 64 -3.30 -1.40 4.97
C VAL A 64 -3.01 0.05 4.57
N VAL A 65 -1.86 0.59 4.96
CA VAL A 65 -1.48 1.96 4.59
C VAL A 65 -1.23 2.06 3.09
N LEU A 66 -0.59 1.07 2.47
CA LEU A 66 -0.42 1.02 1.02
C LEU A 66 -1.77 1.04 0.28
N LEU A 67 -2.74 0.24 0.71
CA LEU A 67 -4.07 0.19 0.11
C LEU A 67 -4.86 1.47 0.34
N TYR A 68 -4.73 2.10 1.51
CA TYR A 68 -5.28 3.42 1.74
C TYR A 68 -4.71 4.45 0.75
N LEU A 69 -3.39 4.47 0.52
CA LEU A 69 -2.79 5.35 -0.48
C LEU A 69 -3.27 5.05 -1.91
N VAL A 70 -3.57 3.77 -2.22
CA VAL A 70 -4.18 3.38 -3.50
C VAL A 70 -5.60 3.92 -3.63
N ASP A 71 -6.40 3.77 -2.59
CA ASP A 71 -7.77 4.26 -2.55
C ASP A 71 -7.83 5.77 -2.82
N GLN A 72 -6.94 6.51 -2.18
CA GLN A 72 -6.82 7.96 -2.32
C GLN A 72 -6.15 8.41 -3.63
N GLY A 73 -5.67 7.48 -4.46
CA GLY A 73 -5.02 7.78 -5.75
C GLY A 73 -3.58 8.26 -5.65
N ALA A 74 -3.01 8.35 -4.43
CA ALA A 74 -1.60 8.67 -4.22
C ALA A 74 -0.68 7.52 -4.65
N VAL A 75 -1.19 6.29 -4.72
CA VAL A 75 -0.48 5.14 -5.29
C VAL A 75 -1.35 4.50 -6.37
N GLU A 76 -0.73 4.10 -7.46
CA GLU A 76 -1.38 3.32 -8.50
C GLU A 76 -1.17 1.83 -8.23
N TRP A 77 -2.25 1.07 -8.38
CA TRP A 77 -2.23 -0.39 -8.34
C TRP A 77 -2.60 -0.92 -9.72
N THR A 78 -1.71 -1.71 -10.32
CA THR A 78 -1.93 -2.37 -11.61
C THR A 78 -1.56 -3.84 -11.54
N VAL A 79 -2.15 -4.67 -12.40
CA VAL A 79 -1.74 -6.07 -12.57
C VAL A 79 -0.93 -6.19 -13.86
N ARG A 80 0.31 -6.67 -13.77
CA ARG A 80 1.18 -6.91 -14.93
C ARG A 80 1.75 -8.33 -14.87
N HIS A 81 1.53 -9.12 -15.93
CA HIS A 81 1.96 -10.52 -16.00
C HIS A 81 1.56 -11.35 -14.77
N GLY A 82 0.32 -11.17 -14.29
CA GLY A 82 -0.19 -11.86 -13.11
C GLY A 82 0.41 -11.41 -11.78
N ARG A 83 1.13 -10.27 -11.75
CA ARG A 83 1.71 -9.70 -10.52
C ARG A 83 1.09 -8.34 -10.21
N HIS A 84 0.80 -8.09 -8.94
CA HIS A 84 0.45 -6.75 -8.48
C HIS A 84 1.66 -5.83 -8.52
N VAL A 85 1.48 -4.66 -9.11
CA VAL A 85 2.48 -3.61 -9.23
C VAL A 85 1.92 -2.35 -8.61
N PHE A 86 2.62 -1.88 -7.59
CA PHE A 86 2.35 -0.61 -6.93
C PHE A 86 3.36 0.43 -7.39
N ALA A 87 2.88 1.62 -7.75
CA ALA A 87 3.71 2.73 -8.17
C ALA A 87 3.22 4.02 -7.52
N ALA A 88 4.12 4.78 -6.91
CA ALA A 88 3.79 6.11 -6.42
C ALA A 88 3.41 7.03 -7.59
N ALA A 89 2.28 7.72 -7.47
CA ALA A 89 1.91 8.75 -8.42
C ALA A 89 2.92 9.93 -8.41
N PRO A 90 2.98 10.75 -9.48
CA PRO A 90 3.85 11.93 -9.50
C PRO A 90 3.54 12.92 -8.37
N HIS A 91 2.26 13.01 -7.97
CA HIS A 91 1.75 13.97 -7.00
C HIS A 91 1.65 13.41 -5.57
N SER A 92 2.14 12.19 -5.29
CA SER A 92 1.95 11.54 -3.98
C SER A 92 2.48 12.36 -2.80
N GLU A 93 3.67 12.95 -2.96
CA GLU A 93 4.36 13.68 -1.89
C GLU A 93 3.62 14.98 -1.56
N GLU A 94 3.19 15.71 -2.58
CA GLU A 94 2.36 16.91 -2.45
C GLU A 94 1.01 16.59 -1.81
N TRP A 95 0.37 15.49 -2.23
CA TRP A 95 -0.90 15.05 -1.68
C TRP A 95 -0.77 14.69 -0.19
N ILE A 96 0.27 13.91 0.20
CA ILE A 96 0.53 13.56 1.61
C ILE A 96 0.73 14.81 2.45
N GLY A 97 1.49 15.79 1.96
CA GLY A 97 1.74 17.05 2.67
C GLY A 97 0.48 17.89 2.93
N ARG A 98 -0.57 17.72 2.11
CA ARG A 98 -1.86 18.41 2.26
C ARG A 98 -2.82 17.73 3.23
N GLN A 99 -2.61 16.45 3.56
CA GLN A 99 -3.51 15.72 4.45
C GLN A 99 -3.20 16.02 5.91
N ALA A 100 -4.10 16.75 6.57
CA ALA A 100 -3.96 17.08 7.99
C ALA A 100 -3.89 15.81 8.88
N GLU A 101 -4.67 14.79 8.52
CA GLU A 101 -4.79 13.52 9.24
C GLU A 101 -3.50 12.69 9.21
N LEU A 102 -2.70 12.85 8.15
CA LEU A 102 -1.44 12.11 7.98
C LEU A 102 -0.25 12.84 8.61
N ARG A 103 -0.38 14.09 9.07
CA ARG A 103 0.74 14.88 9.62
C ARG A 103 1.58 14.14 10.66
N PRO A 104 1.00 13.42 11.66
CA PRO A 104 1.80 12.68 12.64
C PRO A 104 2.65 11.56 12.02
N PHE A 105 2.23 11.05 10.86
CA PHE A 105 2.84 9.92 10.18
C PHE A 105 3.51 10.31 8.86
N ALA A 106 3.57 11.60 8.52
CA ALA A 106 3.97 12.08 7.20
C ALA A 106 5.35 11.54 6.78
N LYS A 107 6.32 11.54 7.70
CA LYS A 107 7.65 10.95 7.46
C LYS A 107 7.55 9.47 7.08
N ALA A 108 6.85 8.67 7.89
CA ALA A 108 6.67 7.25 7.63
C ALA A 108 5.93 7.02 6.30
N THR A 109 4.86 7.76 6.02
CA THR A 109 4.13 7.64 4.76
C THR A 109 5.00 8.00 3.54
N LEU A 110 5.87 9.02 3.66
CA LEU A 110 6.83 9.38 2.61
C LEU A 110 7.92 8.32 2.41
N GLU A 111 8.39 7.67 3.47
CA GLU A 111 9.33 6.54 3.37
C GLU A 111 8.72 5.36 2.57
N LEU A 112 7.44 5.08 2.77
CA LEU A 112 6.69 4.09 1.98
C LEU A 112 6.58 4.52 0.51
N VAL A 113 6.28 5.78 0.23
CA VAL A 113 6.26 6.30 -1.15
C VAL A 113 7.65 6.21 -1.81
N ALA A 114 8.70 6.53 -1.07
CA ALA A 114 10.07 6.45 -1.55
C ALA A 114 10.48 5.01 -1.88
N SER A 115 10.07 4.03 -1.06
CA SER A 115 10.36 2.61 -1.32
C SER A 115 9.71 2.12 -2.61
N LEU A 116 8.45 2.51 -2.88
CA LEU A 116 7.77 2.20 -4.14
C LEU A 116 8.49 2.77 -5.36
N ARG A 117 8.99 4.02 -5.27
CA ARG A 117 9.76 4.64 -6.35
C ARG A 117 11.10 3.92 -6.57
N TYR A 118 11.79 3.58 -5.49
CA TYR A 118 13.06 2.85 -5.56
C TYR A 118 12.88 1.49 -6.23
N ASP A 119 11.84 0.76 -5.85
CA ASP A 119 11.53 -0.55 -6.43
C ASP A 119 11.13 -0.46 -7.91
N ALA A 120 10.32 0.54 -8.28
CA ALA A 120 9.98 0.80 -9.69
C ALA A 120 11.23 1.08 -10.53
N ALA A 121 12.15 1.92 -10.03
CA ALA A 121 13.42 2.22 -10.69
C ALA A 121 14.31 0.97 -10.82
N ARG A 122 14.36 0.12 -9.78
CA ARG A 122 15.10 -1.14 -9.78
C ARG A 122 14.56 -2.11 -10.84
N ARG A 123 13.23 -2.28 -10.93
CA ARG A 123 12.57 -3.11 -11.93
C ARG A 123 12.83 -2.60 -13.35
N ALA A 124 12.80 -1.29 -13.56
CA ALA A 124 13.10 -0.68 -14.86
C ALA A 124 14.55 -0.94 -15.31
N ARG A 125 15.52 -0.94 -14.39
CA ARG A 125 16.92 -1.27 -14.67
C ARG A 125 17.11 -2.76 -15.00
N SER A 126 16.47 -3.65 -14.24
CA SER A 126 16.56 -5.10 -14.47
C SER A 126 16.02 -5.53 -15.83
N ARG A 127 15.11 -4.77 -16.43
CA ARG A 127 14.53 -5.07 -17.75
C ARG A 127 15.42 -4.65 -18.93
N LYS A 128 16.50 -3.91 -18.68
CA LYS A 128 17.45 -3.44 -19.69
C LYS A 128 18.74 -4.28 -19.77
N SER A 129 18.89 -5.26 -18.88
CA SER A 129 19.97 -6.26 -18.89
C SER A 129 19.48 -7.56 -19.52
#